data_AF-A0A3Q1FMD1-F1
#
_entry.id   AF-A0A3Q1FMD1-F1
#
_cell.length_a   1.000
_cell.length_b   1.000
_cell.length_c   1.000
_cell.angle_alpha   90.00
_cell.angle_beta   90.00
_cell.angle_gamma   90.00
#
_symmetry.space_group_name_H-M   'P 1'
#
loop_
_entity.id
_entity.type
_entity.pdbx_description
1 polymer ?
#
loop_
_entity_poly.entity_id
_entity_poly.type
_entity_poly.pdbx_seq_one_letter_code
_entity_poly.pdbx_strand_id
1 'polypeptide(L)'
;MVNKLNKTSKQKIDVASVVYIVALLHPGKMYLLNLLHPKPTPVQLQIKGELDLSSFNPHGISVYTDETDDNIYVFVVNHPDDASQVEIFRFVAEDTLEHLKTITHPLLHRYVLYIYVSDISDHEIDVFERKKGEKLEFIKSVDVGSSCDNIEVDQKTGDLWMGCHPNLMKMVTYDPKDPPGSEVLKIKNIHSENPVVSLEYGDDGKVLMVSTVATPYKGKLLIGSVFHKALYCDLK
;
A
#
# COMPACT_ATOMS: atom_id res chain seq x y z
N MET A 1 -13.74 36.03 -49.03
CA MET A 1 -12.61 35.19 -49.51
C MET A 1 -12.45 34.02 -48.55
N VAL A 2 -12.41 32.82 -49.11
CA VAL A 2 -12.23 31.56 -48.38
C VAL A 2 -10.77 31.46 -47.96
N ASN A 3 -10.47 31.51 -46.66
CA ASN A 3 -9.18 31.01 -46.17
C ASN A 3 -9.40 29.58 -45.66
N LYS A 4 -9.09 28.63 -46.54
CA LYS A 4 -8.88 27.22 -46.17
C LYS A 4 -7.70 27.17 -45.20
N LEU A 5 -7.96 26.79 -43.95
CA LEU A 5 -6.90 26.40 -43.02
C LEU A 5 -6.28 25.09 -43.53
N ASN A 6 -5.01 25.15 -43.91
CA ASN A 6 -4.21 23.98 -44.26
C ASN A 6 -4.07 23.07 -43.03
N LYS A 7 -4.72 21.91 -43.07
CA LYS A 7 -4.40 20.76 -42.21
C LYS A 7 -3.05 20.20 -42.64
N THR A 8 -1.92 20.63 -42.06
CA THR A 8 -0.64 19.92 -42.24
C THR A 8 0.48 20.20 -41.23
N SER A 9 0.31 20.99 -40.17
CA SER A 9 1.32 21.02 -39.10
C SER A 9 0.94 20.04 -38.00
N LYS A 10 1.72 18.95 -37.84
CA LYS A 10 1.75 18.21 -36.58
C LYS A 10 2.08 19.23 -35.47
N GLN A 11 1.11 19.57 -34.64
CA GLN A 11 1.34 20.47 -33.52
C GLN A 11 2.20 19.70 -32.51
N LYS A 12 3.43 20.16 -32.28
CA LYS A 12 4.38 19.50 -31.37
C LYS A 12 3.79 19.61 -29.96
N ILE A 13 3.62 18.48 -29.27
CA ILE A 13 3.14 18.48 -27.89
C ILE A 13 4.25 19.08 -27.03
N ASP A 14 4.02 20.26 -26.46
CA ASP A 14 4.90 20.83 -25.46
C ASP A 14 4.58 20.23 -24.09
N VAL A 15 5.36 19.23 -23.69
CA VAL A 15 5.23 18.51 -22.41
C VAL A 15 5.32 19.44 -21.18
N ALA A 16 5.98 20.60 -21.27
CA ALA A 16 6.04 21.55 -20.16
C ALA A 16 4.71 22.26 -19.90
N SER A 17 3.82 22.27 -20.90
CA SER A 17 2.58 23.05 -20.92
C SER A 17 1.32 22.18 -20.79
N VAL A 18 1.49 20.88 -20.55
CA VAL A 18 0.41 19.89 -20.56
C VAL A 18 0.41 19.09 -19.26
N VAL A 19 -0.77 18.87 -18.68
CA VAL A 19 -0.97 18.04 -17.49
C VAL A 19 -1.62 16.72 -17.90
N TYR A 20 -1.07 15.63 -17.37
CA TYR A 20 -1.64 14.30 -17.51
C TYR A 20 -2.45 13.97 -16.27
N ILE A 21 -3.72 13.62 -16.48
CA ILE A 21 -4.64 13.28 -15.40
C ILE A 21 -4.99 11.81 -15.48
N VAL A 22 -4.83 11.12 -14.37
CA VAL A 22 -5.23 9.73 -14.21
C VAL A 22 -6.56 9.70 -13.46
N ALA A 23 -7.58 9.06 -14.04
CA ALA A 23 -8.87 8.83 -13.39
C ALA A 23 -8.94 7.38 -12.89
N LEU A 24 -8.99 7.22 -11.57
CA LEU A 24 -9.00 5.94 -10.85
C LEU A 24 -10.36 5.21 -10.87
N LEU A 25 -11.15 5.40 -11.93
CA LEU A 25 -12.37 4.60 -12.16
C LEU A 25 -11.98 3.17 -12.57
N HIS A 26 -12.92 2.23 -12.60
CA HIS A 26 -12.68 0.88 -13.11
C HIS A 26 -13.58 0.59 -14.32
N PRO A 27 -13.02 0.37 -15.53
CA PRO A 27 -11.60 0.55 -15.88
C PRO A 27 -11.16 2.02 -15.82
N GLY A 28 -9.89 2.22 -15.51
CA GLY A 28 -9.27 3.53 -15.37
C GLY A 28 -9.00 4.19 -16.72
N LYS A 29 -8.77 5.49 -16.70
CA LYS A 29 -8.59 6.29 -17.91
C LYS A 29 -7.50 7.33 -17.72
N MET A 30 -6.83 7.69 -18.82
CA MET A 30 -5.88 8.79 -18.85
C MET A 30 -6.42 9.94 -19.70
N TYR A 31 -6.12 11.16 -19.28
CA TYR A 31 -6.55 12.38 -19.94
C TYR A 31 -5.38 13.33 -20.13
N LEU A 32 -5.43 14.07 -21.23
CA LEU A 32 -4.53 15.16 -21.57
C LEU A 32 -5.24 16.50 -21.30
N LEU A 33 -4.57 17.42 -20.63
CA LEU A 33 -5.07 18.77 -20.41
C LEU A 33 -4.06 19.81 -20.90
N ASN A 34 -4.41 20.53 -21.97
CA ASN A 34 -3.61 21.64 -22.48
C ASN A 34 -3.86 22.91 -21.65
N LEU A 35 -2.87 23.33 -20.88
CA LEU A 35 -2.98 24.50 -19.99
C LEU A 35 -2.87 25.84 -20.73
N LEU A 36 -2.36 25.85 -21.96
CA LEU A 36 -2.24 27.08 -22.77
C LEU A 36 -3.58 27.46 -23.40
N HIS A 37 -4.55 26.54 -23.44
CA HIS A 37 -5.88 26.86 -23.93
C HIS A 37 -6.59 27.78 -22.90
N PRO A 38 -7.23 28.88 -23.32
CA PRO A 38 -7.89 29.82 -22.39
C PRO A 38 -9.03 29.19 -21.57
N LYS A 39 -9.51 28.01 -22.00
CA LYS A 39 -10.46 27.15 -21.26
C LYS A 39 -9.96 25.70 -21.31
N PRO A 40 -9.02 25.30 -20.45
CA PRO A 40 -8.47 23.94 -20.46
C PRO A 40 -9.60 22.92 -20.26
N THR A 41 -9.73 21.95 -21.17
CA THR A 41 -10.70 20.86 -21.07
C THR A 41 -9.96 19.54 -21.20
N PRO A 42 -10.13 18.57 -20.27
CA PRO A 42 -9.47 17.28 -20.39
C PRO A 42 -9.97 16.51 -21.60
N VAL A 43 -9.05 15.99 -22.41
CA VAL A 43 -9.32 15.10 -23.55
C VAL A 43 -8.87 13.71 -23.16
N GLN A 44 -9.75 12.71 -23.27
CA GLN A 44 -9.38 11.33 -22.97
C GLN A 44 -8.34 10.84 -24.00
N LEU A 45 -7.23 10.30 -23.52
CA LEU A 45 -6.22 9.70 -24.39
C LEU A 45 -6.75 8.38 -24.98
N GLN A 46 -6.53 8.21 -26.27
CA GLN A 46 -6.78 6.97 -26.99
C GLN A 46 -5.56 6.06 -26.88
N ILE A 47 -5.76 4.83 -26.42
CA ILE A 47 -4.68 3.85 -26.28
C ILE A 47 -4.82 2.80 -27.37
N LYS A 48 -3.79 2.66 -28.20
CA LYS A 48 -3.64 1.61 -29.21
C LYS A 48 -2.67 0.53 -28.73
N GLY A 49 -2.81 -0.67 -29.28
CA GLY A 49 -1.96 -1.81 -28.97
C GLY A 49 -2.75 -2.95 -28.34
N GLU A 50 -2.03 -3.88 -27.73
CA GLU A 50 -2.59 -5.13 -27.17
C GLU A 50 -2.87 -5.06 -25.66
N LEU A 51 -2.68 -3.88 -25.03
CA LEU A 51 -2.96 -3.70 -23.61
C LEU A 51 -4.44 -3.98 -23.31
N ASP A 52 -4.70 -4.85 -22.33
CA ASP A 52 -6.06 -5.07 -21.82
C ASP A 52 -6.58 -3.84 -21.08
N LEU A 53 -7.42 -3.06 -21.75
CA LEU A 53 -8.03 -1.87 -21.18
C LEU A 53 -9.17 -2.17 -20.20
N SER A 54 -9.68 -3.41 -20.13
CA SER A 54 -10.76 -3.77 -19.22
C SER A 54 -10.30 -3.87 -17.75
N SER A 55 -9.03 -4.22 -17.54
CA SER A 55 -8.39 -4.27 -16.23
C SER A 55 -7.47 -3.07 -15.94
N PHE A 56 -7.33 -2.14 -16.90
CA PHE A 56 -6.45 -0.99 -16.78
C PHE A 56 -6.79 -0.15 -15.53
N ASN A 57 -5.79 0.05 -14.68
CA ASN A 57 -5.89 0.76 -13.40
C ASN A 57 -4.60 1.57 -13.18
N PRO A 58 -4.42 2.65 -13.96
CA PRO A 58 -3.27 3.54 -13.84
C PRO A 58 -3.29 4.27 -12.49
N HIS A 59 -2.13 4.49 -11.88
CA HIS A 59 -1.99 5.20 -10.61
C HIS A 59 -0.93 6.30 -10.66
N GLY A 60 0.32 5.92 -10.98
CA GLY A 60 1.44 6.84 -11.16
C GLY A 60 1.72 7.08 -12.64
N ILE A 61 2.16 8.29 -13.00
CA ILE A 61 2.52 8.64 -14.38
C ILE A 61 3.80 9.48 -14.41
N SER A 62 4.68 9.17 -15.35
CA SER A 62 5.88 9.95 -15.66
C SER A 62 6.03 10.08 -17.17
N VAL A 63 6.63 11.16 -17.63
CA VAL A 63 6.83 11.43 -19.06
C VAL A 63 8.31 11.69 -19.33
N TYR A 64 8.80 11.20 -20.46
CA TYR A 64 10.16 11.39 -20.93
C TYR A 64 10.14 11.79 -22.40
N THR A 65 10.91 12.81 -22.76
CA THR A 65 11.12 13.18 -24.17
C THR A 65 12.52 12.75 -24.55
N ASP A 66 12.63 11.94 -25.59
CA ASP A 66 13.91 11.59 -26.18
C ASP A 66 14.42 12.76 -27.04
N GLU A 67 15.51 13.38 -26.60
CA GLU A 67 16.09 14.54 -27.28
C GLU A 67 16.69 14.21 -28.65
N THR A 68 16.90 12.93 -28.96
CA THR A 68 17.53 12.50 -30.21
C THR A 68 16.55 12.39 -31.38
N ASP A 69 15.28 12.08 -31.10
CA ASP A 69 14.25 11.86 -32.11
C ASP A 69 12.91 12.53 -31.81
N ASP A 70 12.85 13.36 -30.75
CA ASP A 70 11.66 14.06 -30.26
C ASP A 70 10.48 13.14 -29.89
N ASN A 71 10.71 11.84 -29.68
CA ASN A 71 9.65 10.93 -29.23
C ASN A 71 9.31 11.19 -27.76
N ILE A 72 8.01 11.19 -27.45
CA ILE A 72 7.50 11.37 -26.10
C ILE A 72 6.98 10.02 -25.59
N TYR A 73 7.57 9.55 -24.50
CA TYR A 73 7.24 8.32 -23.81
C TYR A 73 6.49 8.61 -22.51
N VAL A 74 5.49 7.80 -22.22
CA VAL A 74 4.70 7.87 -20.98
C VAL A 74 4.86 6.55 -20.24
N PHE A 75 5.33 6.63 -19.00
CA PHE A 75 5.51 5.50 -18.10
C PHE A 75 4.39 5.56 -17.07
N VAL A 76 3.59 4.50 -16.99
CA VAL A 76 2.40 4.45 -16.14
C VAL A 76 2.53 3.28 -15.20
N VAL A 77 2.54 3.55 -13.89
CA VAL A 77 2.34 2.49 -12.89
C VAL A 77 0.90 2.04 -13.02
N ASN A 78 0.72 0.83 -13.52
CA ASN A 78 -0.57 0.21 -13.76
C ASN A 78 -0.74 -0.97 -12.83
N HIS A 79 -1.99 -1.20 -12.46
CA HIS A 79 -2.32 -2.15 -11.45
C HIS A 79 -3.55 -3.02 -11.82
N PRO A 80 -3.45 -3.82 -12.89
CA PRO A 80 -4.57 -4.66 -13.30
C PRO A 80 -4.80 -5.77 -12.28
N ASP A 81 -6.03 -5.89 -11.79
CA ASP A 81 -6.40 -6.85 -10.75
C ASP A 81 -5.44 -6.83 -9.54
N ASP A 82 -4.66 -7.89 -9.33
CA ASP A 82 -3.73 -8.05 -8.20
C ASP A 82 -2.25 -7.86 -8.61
N ALA A 83 -1.98 -7.43 -9.85
CA ALA A 83 -0.63 -7.21 -10.36
C ALA A 83 -0.17 -5.75 -10.23
N SER A 84 1.14 -5.54 -10.09
CA SER A 84 1.79 -4.23 -10.21
C SER A 84 2.75 -4.30 -11.39
N GLN A 85 2.62 -3.36 -12.33
CA GLN A 85 3.47 -3.30 -13.51
C GLN A 85 3.64 -1.87 -13.98
N VAL A 86 4.62 -1.65 -14.86
CA VAL A 86 4.81 -0.35 -15.53
C VAL A 86 4.48 -0.52 -17.00
N GLU A 87 3.49 0.22 -17.48
CA GLU A 87 3.18 0.32 -18.89
C GLU A 87 4.00 1.44 -19.52
N ILE A 88 4.63 1.15 -20.65
CA ILE A 88 5.36 2.12 -21.44
C ILE A 88 4.55 2.39 -22.70
N PHE A 89 4.20 3.64 -22.90
CA PHE A 89 3.52 4.14 -24.09
C PHE A 89 4.41 5.13 -24.82
N ARG A 90 4.11 5.34 -26.11
CA ARG A 90 4.64 6.44 -26.92
C ARG A 90 3.51 7.23 -27.54
N PHE A 91 3.64 8.54 -27.59
CA PHE A 91 2.73 9.39 -28.35
C PHE A 91 2.92 9.18 -29.86
N VAL A 92 1.82 8.86 -30.56
CA VAL A 92 1.81 8.70 -32.02
C VAL A 92 0.92 9.72 -32.73
N ALA A 93 0.03 10.38 -31.98
CA ALA A 93 -0.72 11.57 -32.38
C ALA A 93 -1.05 12.41 -31.14
N GLU A 94 -1.63 13.60 -31.31
CA GLU A 94 -1.90 14.57 -30.22
C GLU A 94 -2.61 13.96 -29.00
N ASP A 95 -3.61 13.11 -29.23
CA ASP A 95 -4.44 12.46 -28.21
C ASP A 95 -4.27 10.93 -28.18
N THR A 96 -3.27 10.39 -28.89
CA THR A 96 -3.15 8.95 -29.13
C THR A 96 -1.80 8.42 -28.64
N LEU A 97 -1.88 7.45 -27.73
CA LEU A 97 -0.79 6.64 -27.24
C LEU A 97 -0.77 5.28 -27.93
N GLU A 98 0.41 4.81 -28.27
CA GLU A 98 0.69 3.42 -28.65
C GLU A 98 1.37 2.72 -27.46
N HIS A 99 0.77 1.64 -26.97
CA HIS A 99 1.39 0.79 -25.96
C HIS A 99 2.57 0.04 -26.59
N LEU A 100 3.74 0.19 -25.96
CA LEU A 100 4.98 -0.43 -26.44
C LEU A 100 5.33 -1.67 -25.65
N LYS A 101 5.17 -1.60 -24.32
CA LYS A 101 5.65 -2.65 -23.44
C LYS A 101 5.02 -2.60 -22.06
N THR A 102 4.77 -3.77 -21.50
CA THR A 102 4.53 -3.96 -20.07
C THR A 102 5.82 -4.43 -19.41
N ILE A 103 6.24 -3.75 -18.34
CA ILE A 103 7.35 -4.15 -17.47
C ILE A 103 6.76 -4.77 -16.22
N THR A 104 7.01 -6.07 -16.06
CA THR A 104 6.77 -6.80 -14.82
C THR A 104 8.10 -7.08 -14.14
N HIS A 105 8.10 -7.11 -12.81
CA HIS A 105 9.28 -7.53 -12.06
C HIS A 105 8.81 -8.18 -10.75
N PRO A 106 9.49 -9.23 -10.25
CA PRO A 106 9.14 -9.84 -8.97
C PRO A 106 9.22 -8.91 -7.76
N LEU A 107 9.69 -7.66 -7.90
CA LEU A 107 9.73 -6.64 -6.84
C LEU A 107 8.68 -5.53 -7.04
N LEU A 108 8.02 -5.50 -8.19
CA LEU A 108 6.86 -4.64 -8.44
C LEU A 108 5.64 -5.34 -7.86
N HIS A 109 5.49 -5.27 -6.53
CA HIS A 109 4.35 -5.85 -5.83
C HIS A 109 3.21 -4.84 -5.77
N ARG A 110 1.98 -5.33 -5.92
CA ARG A 110 0.74 -4.60 -5.62
C ARG A 110 0.17 -5.19 -4.34
N TYR A 111 -0.06 -4.30 -3.37
CA TYR A 111 -0.88 -4.38 -2.15
C TYR A 111 -0.90 -5.64 -1.28
N VAL A 112 -0.91 -5.37 0.02
CA VAL A 112 -1.28 -6.22 1.17
C VAL A 112 -2.17 -7.40 0.76
N LEU A 113 -1.55 -8.55 0.53
CA LEU A 113 -2.22 -9.82 0.21
C LEU A 113 -2.94 -10.40 1.43
N TYR A 114 -2.46 -10.08 2.63
CA TYR A 114 -2.95 -10.67 3.86
C TYR A 114 -3.45 -9.61 4.83
N ILE A 115 -4.59 -9.90 5.46
CA ILE A 115 -5.12 -9.14 6.58
C ILE A 115 -4.89 -9.96 7.84
N TYR A 116 -4.34 -9.32 8.86
CA TYR A 116 -4.16 -9.91 10.18
C TYR A 116 -5.19 -9.33 11.12
N VAL A 117 -5.90 -10.20 11.83
CA VAL A 117 -6.92 -9.80 12.81
C VAL A 117 -6.51 -10.36 14.16
N SER A 118 -6.56 -9.52 15.19
CA SER A 118 -6.34 -9.98 16.55
C SER A 118 -7.66 -10.55 17.09
N ASP A 119 -7.74 -11.87 17.25
CA ASP A 119 -8.83 -12.48 18.01
C ASP A 119 -8.46 -12.46 19.49
N ILE A 120 -8.81 -11.34 20.12
CA ILE A 120 -8.49 -11.07 21.52
C ILE A 120 -9.15 -12.08 22.48
N SER A 121 -10.25 -12.72 22.07
CA SER A 121 -11.03 -13.63 22.92
C SER A 121 -10.42 -15.02 22.93
N ASP A 122 -9.98 -15.50 21.77
CA ASP A 122 -9.36 -16.82 21.62
C ASP A 122 -7.84 -16.79 21.80
N HIS A 123 -7.26 -15.59 21.96
CA HIS A 123 -5.81 -15.35 22.11
C HIS A 123 -5.01 -15.80 20.88
N GLU A 124 -5.55 -15.51 19.69
CA GLU A 124 -4.96 -15.88 18.41
C GLU A 124 -4.83 -14.67 17.49
N ILE A 125 -3.89 -14.79 16.53
CA ILE A 125 -3.82 -13.88 15.38
C ILE A 125 -4.30 -14.63 14.14
N ASP A 126 -5.42 -14.19 13.59
CA ASP A 126 -6.01 -14.74 12.38
C ASP A 126 -5.35 -14.17 11.14
N VAL A 127 -5.07 -15.05 10.19
CA VAL A 127 -4.53 -14.70 8.87
C VAL A 127 -5.61 -14.90 7.82
N PHE A 128 -5.99 -13.81 7.16
CA PHE A 128 -6.88 -13.83 6.02
C PHE A 128 -6.13 -13.48 4.75
N GLU A 129 -6.38 -14.20 3.67
CA GLU A 129 -5.96 -13.80 2.33
C GLU A 129 -7.06 -12.94 1.70
N ARG A 130 -6.67 -11.76 1.21
CA ARG A 130 -7.55 -10.91 0.45
C ARG A 130 -7.70 -11.48 -0.96
N LYS A 131 -8.94 -11.72 -1.38
CA LYS A 131 -9.29 -12.12 -2.75
C LYS A 131 -9.82 -10.91 -3.53
N LYS A 132 -9.96 -11.08 -4.85
CA LYS A 132 -10.55 -10.08 -5.74
C LYS A 132 -11.87 -9.53 -5.17
N GLY A 133 -12.00 -8.21 -5.15
CA GLY A 133 -13.12 -7.49 -4.51
C GLY A 133 -12.89 -7.25 -3.01
N GLU A 134 -13.97 -7.33 -2.22
CA GLU A 134 -13.98 -7.16 -0.76
C GLU A 134 -14.05 -8.52 -0.02
N LYS A 135 -13.66 -9.61 -0.67
CA LYS A 135 -13.72 -10.96 -0.09
C LYS A 135 -12.43 -11.29 0.65
N LEU A 136 -12.57 -11.82 1.87
CA LEU A 136 -11.49 -12.39 2.67
C LEU A 136 -11.67 -13.90 2.77
N GLU A 137 -10.57 -14.65 2.65
CA GLU A 137 -10.53 -16.08 2.90
C GLU A 137 -9.67 -16.35 4.13
N PHE A 138 -10.25 -17.01 5.14
CA PHE A 138 -9.52 -17.43 6.32
C PHE A 138 -8.49 -18.50 5.93
N ILE A 139 -7.25 -18.33 6.37
CA ILE A 139 -6.15 -19.26 6.09
C ILE A 139 -5.84 -20.10 7.31
N LYS A 140 -5.59 -19.45 8.45
CA LYS A 140 -5.25 -20.09 9.73
C LYS A 140 -5.22 -19.06 10.86
N SER A 141 -5.08 -19.57 12.07
CA SER A 141 -4.85 -18.79 13.29
C SER A 141 -3.50 -19.18 13.91
N VAL A 142 -2.90 -18.25 14.65
CA VAL A 142 -1.65 -18.46 15.39
C VAL A 142 -1.90 -18.13 16.86
N ASP A 143 -1.86 -19.15 17.71
CA ASP A 143 -1.93 -19.00 19.17
C ASP A 143 -0.76 -18.15 19.66
N VAL A 144 -1.09 -17.08 20.40
CA VAL A 144 -0.14 -16.18 21.03
C VAL A 144 -0.20 -16.21 22.56
N GLY A 145 -1.15 -16.94 23.15
CA GLY A 145 -1.29 -17.12 24.59
C GLY A 145 -1.57 -15.86 25.42
N SER A 146 -1.87 -14.73 24.76
CA SER A 146 -2.09 -13.43 25.38
C SER A 146 -3.18 -12.66 24.61
N SER A 147 -3.90 -11.77 25.27
CA SER A 147 -4.94 -10.95 24.63
C SER A 147 -4.28 -9.78 23.89
N CYS A 148 -3.87 -9.99 22.65
CA CYS A 148 -3.24 -8.95 21.82
C CYS A 148 -4.26 -7.94 21.27
N ASP A 149 -3.88 -6.68 21.19
CA ASP A 149 -4.75 -5.58 20.77
C ASP A 149 -4.40 -5.11 19.34
N ASN A 150 -3.50 -4.13 19.18
CA ASN A 150 -3.13 -3.63 17.87
C ASN A 150 -1.92 -4.38 17.28
N ILE A 151 -1.99 -4.61 15.96
CA ILE A 151 -0.95 -5.29 15.17
C ILE A 151 -0.20 -4.25 14.31
N GLU A 152 1.12 -4.20 14.47
CA GLU A 152 2.04 -3.48 13.59
C GLU A 152 2.77 -4.48 12.69
N VAL A 153 2.91 -4.14 11.39
CA VAL A 153 3.62 -4.98 10.42
C VAL A 153 4.94 -4.31 10.04
N ASP A 154 6.07 -4.96 10.32
CA ASP A 154 7.37 -4.51 9.82
C ASP A 154 7.39 -4.59 8.29
N GLN A 155 7.43 -3.45 7.61
CA GLN A 155 7.36 -3.41 6.13
C GLN A 155 8.55 -4.08 5.43
N LYS A 156 9.68 -4.28 6.13
CA LYS A 156 10.88 -4.88 5.55
C LYS A 156 10.88 -6.40 5.71
N THR A 157 10.43 -6.92 6.84
CA THR A 157 10.48 -8.37 7.13
C THR A 157 9.14 -9.06 7.04
N GLY A 158 8.03 -8.33 7.18
CA GLY A 158 6.69 -8.88 7.35
C GLY A 158 6.44 -9.45 8.74
N ASP A 159 7.35 -9.22 9.71
CA ASP A 159 7.13 -9.64 11.10
C ASP A 159 5.99 -8.81 11.73
N LEU A 160 5.15 -9.47 12.52
CA LEU A 160 4.11 -8.79 13.30
C LEU A 160 4.64 -8.43 14.68
N TRP A 161 4.27 -7.24 15.14
CA TRP A 161 4.55 -6.73 16.49
C TRP A 161 3.23 -6.31 17.13
N MET A 162 2.95 -6.79 18.33
CA MET A 162 1.68 -6.51 19.01
C MET A 162 1.93 -6.08 20.45
N GLY A 163 1.11 -5.15 20.94
CA GLY A 163 0.94 -4.94 22.37
C GLY A 163 -0.17 -5.86 22.88
N CYS A 164 0.10 -6.58 23.97
CA CYS A 164 -0.80 -7.61 24.48
C CYS A 164 -1.04 -7.48 25.98
N HIS A 165 -2.12 -8.10 26.44
CA HIS A 165 -2.55 -8.13 27.82
C HIS A 165 -2.45 -9.56 28.37
N PRO A 166 -1.47 -9.86 29.23
CA PRO A 166 -1.32 -11.22 29.79
C PRO A 166 -2.50 -11.65 30.66
N ASN A 167 -3.25 -10.69 31.21
CA ASN A 167 -4.50 -10.96 31.91
C ASN A 167 -5.46 -9.77 31.73
N LEU A 168 -6.37 -9.89 30.76
CA LEU A 168 -7.35 -8.86 30.46
C LEU A 168 -8.29 -8.56 31.65
N MET A 169 -8.53 -9.55 32.54
CA MET A 169 -9.39 -9.34 33.72
C MET A 169 -8.85 -8.27 34.66
N LYS A 170 -7.53 -8.15 34.79
CA LYS A 170 -6.90 -7.10 35.61
C LYS A 170 -7.17 -5.69 35.09
N MET A 171 -7.47 -5.53 33.80
CA MET A 171 -7.92 -4.26 33.24
C MET A 171 -9.35 -3.94 33.70
N VAL A 172 -10.24 -4.94 33.73
CA VAL A 172 -11.66 -4.79 34.08
C VAL A 172 -11.86 -4.60 35.59
N THR A 173 -11.18 -5.40 36.43
CA THR A 173 -11.31 -5.37 37.89
C THR A 173 -10.19 -4.58 38.56
N TYR A 174 -9.71 -3.52 37.89
CA TYR A 174 -8.50 -2.76 38.24
C TYR A 174 -8.23 -2.63 39.75
N ASP A 175 -7.08 -3.15 40.20
CA ASP A 175 -6.54 -2.97 41.54
C ASP A 175 -5.16 -2.30 41.45
N PRO A 176 -4.95 -1.10 42.03
CA PRO A 176 -3.65 -0.44 42.01
C PRO A 176 -2.53 -1.22 42.74
N LYS A 177 -2.85 -2.19 43.61
CA LYS A 177 -1.87 -3.07 44.26
C LYS A 177 -1.48 -4.28 43.40
N ASP A 178 -2.31 -4.61 42.43
CA ASP A 178 -2.10 -5.68 41.45
C ASP A 178 -2.47 -5.20 40.04
N PRO A 179 -1.70 -4.23 39.50
CA PRO A 179 -2.06 -3.57 38.25
C PRO A 179 -2.03 -4.54 37.05
N PRO A 180 -2.76 -4.24 35.96
CA PRO A 180 -2.65 -5.00 34.72
C PRO A 180 -1.25 -4.86 34.11
N GLY A 181 -0.69 -5.99 33.70
CA GLY A 181 0.62 -6.08 33.06
C GLY A 181 0.63 -5.58 31.61
N SER A 182 1.81 -5.71 30.99
CA SER A 182 2.05 -5.42 29.58
C SER A 182 2.93 -6.49 28.96
N GLU A 183 2.64 -6.85 27.72
CA GLU A 183 3.49 -7.70 26.88
C GLU A 183 3.65 -7.09 25.50
N VAL A 184 4.83 -7.31 24.90
CA VAL A 184 5.03 -7.15 23.47
C VAL A 184 5.40 -8.50 22.90
N LEU A 185 4.53 -9.01 22.03
CA LEU A 185 4.78 -10.24 21.29
C LEU A 185 5.21 -9.90 19.87
N LYS A 186 6.03 -10.79 19.32
CA LYS A 186 6.47 -10.74 17.93
C LYS A 186 6.18 -12.07 17.25
N ILE A 187 5.64 -12.03 16.04
CA ILE A 187 5.48 -13.22 15.19
C ILE A 187 6.39 -13.09 13.98
N LYS A 188 7.27 -14.07 13.79
CA LYS A 188 8.10 -14.21 12.58
C LYS A 188 7.53 -15.29 11.68
N ASN A 189 7.65 -15.08 10.37
CA ASN A 189 7.26 -16.04 9.34
C ASN A 189 5.82 -16.56 9.53
N ILE A 190 4.87 -15.64 9.78
CA ILE A 190 3.50 -16.00 10.12
C ILE A 190 2.85 -16.93 9.07
N HIS A 191 3.23 -16.86 7.80
CA HIS A 191 2.69 -17.73 6.75
C HIS A 191 3.29 -19.14 6.70
N SER A 192 4.40 -19.42 7.40
CA SER A 192 5.03 -20.76 7.41
C SER A 192 4.20 -21.78 8.20
N GLU A 193 4.47 -23.08 8.02
CA GLU A 193 3.82 -24.13 8.82
C GLU A 193 4.07 -23.97 10.33
N ASN A 194 5.24 -23.44 10.72
CA ASN A 194 5.63 -23.25 12.11
C ASN A 194 6.09 -21.80 12.34
N PRO A 195 5.15 -20.85 12.52
CA PRO A 195 5.47 -19.48 12.91
C PRO A 195 6.23 -19.45 14.23
N VAL A 196 7.07 -18.44 14.42
CA VAL A 196 7.82 -18.26 15.68
C VAL A 196 7.23 -17.08 16.43
N VAL A 197 6.62 -17.35 17.58
CA VAL A 197 6.12 -16.34 18.51
C VAL A 197 7.18 -16.11 19.59
N SER A 198 7.55 -14.87 19.86
CA SER A 198 8.50 -14.50 20.91
C SER A 198 7.99 -13.34 21.77
N LEU A 199 8.30 -13.41 23.07
CA LEU A 199 8.10 -12.32 24.02
C LEU A 199 9.29 -11.37 23.95
N GLU A 200 9.06 -10.16 23.45
CA GLU A 200 10.10 -9.13 23.28
C GLU A 200 10.14 -8.15 24.47
N TYR A 201 9.01 -8.00 25.17
CA TYR A 201 8.92 -7.22 26.41
C TYR A 201 7.81 -7.80 27.29
N GLY A 202 8.04 -7.87 28.60
CA GLY A 202 7.03 -8.26 29.59
C GLY A 202 7.23 -7.48 30.89
N ASP A 203 6.14 -6.96 31.44
CA ASP A 203 6.12 -6.20 32.71
C ASP A 203 4.85 -6.50 33.51
N ASP A 204 4.95 -6.48 34.83
CA ASP A 204 3.84 -6.75 35.74
C ASP A 204 2.94 -5.52 35.98
N GLY A 205 3.12 -4.46 35.20
CA GLY A 205 2.36 -3.21 35.28
C GLY A 205 3.06 -2.12 36.10
N LYS A 206 4.19 -2.41 36.75
CA LYS A 206 4.94 -1.41 37.55
C LYS A 206 5.64 -0.37 36.69
N VAL A 207 6.09 -0.73 35.49
CA VAL A 207 6.74 0.18 34.54
C VAL A 207 5.73 0.71 33.55
N LEU A 208 5.00 -0.20 32.90
CA LEU A 208 3.98 0.12 31.91
C LEU A 208 2.78 -0.82 32.09
N MET A 209 1.61 -0.25 32.33
CA MET A 209 0.36 -0.99 32.33
C MET A 209 -0.28 -1.00 30.95
N VAL A 210 -0.91 -2.13 30.58
CA VAL A 210 -1.87 -2.22 29.46
C VAL A 210 -1.29 -1.80 28.10
N SER A 211 -0.15 -2.37 27.71
CA SER A 211 0.39 -2.20 26.35
C SER A 211 -0.63 -2.60 25.29
N THR A 212 -0.80 -1.76 24.27
CA THR A 212 -1.76 -1.96 23.16
C THR A 212 -1.09 -2.07 21.80
N VAL A 213 0.06 -1.43 21.63
CA VAL A 213 0.78 -1.38 20.34
C VAL A 213 2.28 -1.34 20.59
N ALA A 214 3.06 -1.92 19.69
CA ALA A 214 4.51 -1.83 19.70
C ALA A 214 5.06 -1.69 18.28
N THR A 215 5.91 -0.71 18.04
CA THR A 215 6.50 -0.46 16.72
C THR A 215 8.03 -0.39 16.79
N PRO A 216 8.76 -1.25 16.04
CA PRO A 216 10.21 -1.21 15.99
C PRO A 216 10.71 -0.20 14.95
N TYR A 217 11.82 0.47 15.25
CA TYR A 217 12.54 1.28 14.27
C TYR A 217 14.03 1.34 14.57
N LYS A 218 14.87 0.85 13.65
CA LYS A 218 16.34 0.95 13.72
C LYS A 218 16.93 0.52 15.09
N GLY A 219 16.56 -0.66 15.57
CA GLY A 219 17.05 -1.20 16.85
C GLY A 219 16.43 -0.52 18.09
N LYS A 220 15.33 0.19 17.91
CA LYS A 220 14.53 0.80 18.97
C LYS A 220 13.12 0.24 18.94
N LEU A 221 12.44 0.25 20.08
CA LEU A 221 11.05 -0.17 20.22
C LEU A 221 10.27 0.92 20.94
N LEU A 222 9.16 1.37 20.35
CA LEU A 222 8.19 2.25 21.00
C LEU A 222 6.94 1.45 21.34
N ILE A 223 6.53 1.48 22.61
CA ILE A 223 5.39 0.74 23.15
C ILE A 223 4.35 1.74 23.65
N GLY A 224 3.15 1.69 23.09
CA GLY A 224 1.99 2.48 23.54
C GLY A 224 1.12 1.67 24.50
N SER A 225 0.43 2.36 25.41
CA SER A 225 -0.59 1.75 26.28
C SER A 225 -1.97 2.36 26.06
N VAL A 226 -3.02 1.65 26.48
CA VAL A 226 -4.40 2.12 26.35
C VAL A 226 -4.64 3.43 27.11
N PHE A 227 -4.19 3.52 28.38
CA PHE A 227 -4.49 4.68 29.23
C PHE A 227 -3.39 5.09 30.23
N HIS A 228 -2.17 4.54 30.13
CA HIS A 228 -1.09 4.85 31.06
C HIS A 228 -0.05 5.81 30.47
N LYS A 229 1.07 5.28 29.98
CA LYS A 229 2.20 6.02 29.42
C LYS A 229 2.64 5.37 28.11
N ALA A 230 3.75 5.83 27.55
CA ALA A 230 4.48 5.11 26.51
C ALA A 230 5.88 4.77 27.02
N LEU A 231 6.46 3.69 26.48
CA LEU A 231 7.81 3.27 26.78
C LEU A 231 8.65 3.25 25.50
N TYR A 232 9.90 3.70 25.60
CA TYR A 232 10.87 3.66 24.51
C TYR A 232 12.11 2.90 24.95
N CYS A 233 12.44 1.84 24.23
CA CYS A 233 13.48 0.88 24.61
C CYS A 233 14.49 0.66 23.48
N ASP A 234 15.69 0.24 23.85
CA ASP A 234 16.66 -0.35 22.93
C ASP A 234 16.35 -1.83 22.71
N LEU A 235 16.26 -2.28 21.46
CA LEU A 235 16.22 -3.69 21.11
C LEU A 235 17.64 -4.25 21.18
N LYS A 236 17.82 -5.32 21.95
CA LYS A 236 19.12 -6.00 22.11
C LYS A 236 19.33 -7.10 21.07
#